data_AF-A0AAW1LU23-F1
#
_entry.id   AF-A0AAW1LU23-F1
#
_cell.length_a   1.000
_cell.length_b   1.000
_cell.length_c   1.000
_cell.angle_alpha   90.00
_cell.angle_beta   90.00
_cell.angle_gamma   90.00
#
_symmetry.space_group_name_H-M   'P 1'
#
loop_
_entity.id
_entity.type
_entity.pdbx_description
1 polymer ?
#
loop_
_entity_poly.entity_id
_entity_poly.type
_entity_poly.pdbx_seq_one_letter_code
_entity_poly.pdbx_strand_id
1 'polypeptide(L)'
;MLSRRDKLLIRPWQQKKFENHRRKVASALPAIDDKPPAYYNHVALKLKRQQLERERITKIEKENLILLRKLNHIMKTCRVDHFWRFY
;
A
#
# COMPACT_ATOMS: atom_id res chain seq x y z
N MET A 1 28.23 14.29 -60.16
CA MET A 1 29.11 14.02 -58.99
C MET A 1 28.96 15.17 -58.01
N LEU A 2 28.76 14.90 -56.70
CA LEU A 2 28.70 15.96 -55.68
C LEU A 2 30.01 16.76 -55.66
N SER A 3 29.89 18.09 -55.60
CA SER A 3 31.05 18.99 -55.56
C SER A 3 31.91 18.73 -54.32
N ARG A 4 33.22 18.99 -54.41
CA ARG A 4 34.12 18.93 -53.26
C ARG A 4 33.61 19.78 -52.09
N ARG A 5 33.00 20.93 -52.42
CA ARG A 5 32.35 21.82 -51.47
C ARG A 5 31.18 21.14 -50.75
N ASP A 6 30.32 20.44 -51.47
CA ASP A 6 29.15 19.75 -50.90
C ASP A 6 29.57 18.59 -49.98
N LYS A 7 30.61 17.85 -50.39
CA LYS A 7 31.15 16.75 -49.59
C LYS A 7 31.75 17.23 -48.26
N LEU A 8 32.33 18.44 -48.23
CA LEU A 8 32.98 18.99 -47.04
C LEU A 8 32.03 19.81 -46.16
N LEU A 9 31.14 20.60 -46.77
CA LEU A 9 30.31 21.57 -46.05
C LEU A 9 28.88 21.10 -45.80
N ILE A 10 28.36 20.13 -46.57
CA ILE A 10 26.94 19.72 -46.48
C ILE A 10 26.84 18.30 -45.91
N ARG A 11 27.62 17.37 -46.45
CA ARG A 11 27.56 15.94 -46.08
C ARG A 11 27.78 15.66 -44.58
N PRO A 12 28.75 16.29 -43.88
CA PRO A 12 28.95 16.02 -42.45
C PRO A 12 27.75 16.43 -41.59
N TRP A 13 27.10 17.54 -41.94
CA TRP A 13 25.91 18.02 -41.22
C TRP A 13 24.69 17.15 -41.50
N GLN A 14 24.52 16.69 -42.74
CA GLN A 14 23.48 15.72 -43.09
C GLN A 14 23.67 14.40 -42.34
N GLN A 15 24.91 13.91 -42.28
CA GLN A 15 25.27 12.70 -41.54
C GLN A 15 24.97 12.86 -40.04
N LYS A 16 25.38 13.98 -39.44
CA LYS A 16 25.12 14.25 -38.02
C LYS A 16 23.62 14.40 -37.73
N LYS A 17 22.85 15.01 -38.63
CA LYS A 17 21.39 15.11 -38.53
C LYS A 17 20.74 13.73 -38.59
N PHE A 18 21.19 12.87 -39.51
CA PHE A 18 20.72 11.50 -39.64
C PHE A 18 21.03 10.67 -38.38
N GLU A 19 22.26 10.73 -37.88
CA GLU A 19 22.66 10.05 -36.64
C GLU A 19 21.87 10.53 -35.43
N ASN A 20 21.63 11.85 -35.31
CA ASN A 20 20.78 12.42 -34.27
C ASN A 20 19.34 11.90 -34.37
N HIS A 21 18.77 11.86 -35.57
CA HIS A 21 17.43 11.32 -35.79
C HIS A 21 17.37 9.84 -35.41
N ARG A 22 18.32 9.03 -35.87
CA ARG A 22 18.40 7.60 -35.54
C ARG A 22 18.53 7.36 -34.03
N ARG A 23 19.32 8.16 -33.32
CA ARG A 23 19.40 8.12 -31.85
C ARG A 23 18.05 8.42 -31.20
N LYS A 24 17.33 9.45 -31.66
CA LYS A 24 16.00 9.80 -31.15
C LYS A 24 14.96 8.70 -31.40
N VAL A 25 15.00 8.08 -32.58
CA VAL A 25 14.12 6.94 -32.92
C VAL A 25 14.44 5.74 -32.03
N ALA A 26 15.72 5.43 -31.83
CA ALA A 26 16.14 4.32 -30.97
C ALA A 26 15.79 4.54 -29.49
N SER A 27 15.80 5.79 -29.02
CA SER A 27 15.45 6.14 -27.64
C SER A 27 13.97 6.52 -27.47
N ALA A 28 13.14 6.36 -28.50
CA ALA A 28 11.73 6.74 -28.44
C ALA A 28 10.99 5.80 -27.47
N LEU A 29 10.26 6.39 -26.52
CA LEU A 29 9.36 5.67 -25.63
C LEU A 29 7.95 5.61 -26.21
N PRO A 30 7.10 4.67 -25.76
CA PRO A 30 5.68 4.66 -26.10
C PRO A 30 5.01 6.01 -25.82
N ALA A 31 4.07 6.41 -26.68
CA ALA A 31 3.30 7.65 -26.50
C ALA A 31 2.40 7.61 -25.26
N ILE A 32 1.98 6.41 -24.87
CA ILE A 32 1.18 6.13 -23.68
C ILE A 32 1.93 5.07 -22.88
N ASP A 33 2.22 5.38 -21.61
CA ASP A 33 2.76 4.41 -20.67
C ASP A 33 1.59 3.57 -20.14
N ASP A 34 1.57 2.29 -20.47
CA ASP A 34 0.58 1.31 -20.01
C ASP A 34 1.11 0.45 -18.84
N LYS A 35 2.28 0.79 -18.30
CA LYS A 35 2.89 0.04 -17.22
C LYS A 35 2.07 0.14 -15.94
N PRO A 36 2.01 -0.95 -15.16
CA PRO A 36 1.40 -0.89 -13.84
C PRO A 36 2.19 0.08 -12.95
N PRO A 37 1.50 0.84 -12.07
CA PRO A 37 2.16 1.68 -11.09
C PRO A 37 3.03 0.83 -10.16
N ALA A 38 4.02 1.47 -9.55
CA ALA A 38 4.90 0.80 -8.59
C ALA A 38 4.08 0.17 -7.46
N TYR A 39 4.48 -1.03 -7.05
CA TYR A 39 3.84 -1.70 -5.94
C TYR A 39 4.18 -0.99 -4.63
N TYR A 40 3.15 -0.54 -3.92
CA TYR A 40 3.29 0.10 -2.63
C TYR A 40 2.71 -0.78 -1.53
N ASN A 41 3.55 -1.19 -0.58
CA ASN A 41 3.14 -2.02 0.56
C ASN A 41 1.96 -1.42 1.34
N HIS A 42 1.88 -0.10 1.47
CA HIS A 42 0.80 0.58 2.18
C HIS A 42 -0.55 0.54 1.43
N VAL A 43 -0.55 0.29 0.11
CA VAL A 43 -1.77 0.11 -0.69
C VAL A 43 -2.27 -1.32 -0.58
N ALA A 44 -1.36 -2.30 -0.59
CA ALA A 44 -1.70 -3.72 -0.45
C ALA A 44 -2.13 -4.08 0.99
N LEU A 45 -1.48 -3.47 1.99
CA LEU A 45 -1.71 -3.76 3.40
C LEU A 45 -2.65 -2.72 4.01
N LYS A 46 -3.84 -3.17 4.44
CA LYS A 46 -4.82 -2.33 5.17
C LYS A 46 -4.43 -2.18 6.65
N LEU A 47 -3.28 -1.55 6.91
CA LEU A 47 -2.68 -1.45 8.26
C LEU A 47 -3.63 -0.80 9.29
N LYS A 48 -4.36 0.25 8.91
CA LYS A 48 -5.32 0.91 9.82
C LYS A 48 -6.46 -0.02 10.24
N ARG A 49 -6.94 -0.87 9.32
CA ARG A 49 -7.96 -1.88 9.65
C ARG A 49 -7.43 -2.89 10.65
N GLN A 50 -6.20 -3.39 10.44
CA GLN A 50 -5.58 -4.34 11.37
C GLN A 50 -5.38 -3.71 12.76
N GLN A 51 -4.96 -2.45 12.81
CA GLN A 51 -4.83 -1.70 14.06
C GLN A 51 -6.17 -1.62 14.80
N LEU A 52 -7.24 -1.19 14.12
CA LEU A 52 -8.56 -1.05 14.73
C LEU A 52 -9.10 -2.38 15.27
N GLU A 53 -8.85 -3.49 14.56
CA GLU A 53 -9.26 -4.81 15.04
C GLU A 53 -8.50 -5.20 16.32
N ARG A 54 -7.19 -4.95 16.38
CA ARG A 54 -6.41 -5.18 17.61
C ARG A 54 -6.93 -4.33 18.78
N GLU A 55 -7.16 -3.04 18.55
CA GLU A 55 -7.70 -2.14 19.57
C GLU A 55 -9.07 -2.60 20.08
N ARG A 56 -9.94 -3.07 19.19
CA ARG A 56 -11.25 -3.64 19.54
C ARG A 56 -11.11 -4.90 20.39
N ILE A 57 -10.23 -5.84 20.01
CA ILE A 57 -10.00 -7.08 20.76
C ILE A 57 -9.50 -6.76 22.17
N THR A 58 -8.48 -5.90 22.28
CA THR A 58 -7.94 -5.46 23.58
C THR A 58 -9.00 -4.83 24.47
N LYS A 59 -9.92 -4.04 23.89
CA LYS A 59 -11.03 -3.44 24.64
C LYS A 59 -11.97 -4.52 25.19
N ILE A 60 -12.37 -5.47 24.35
CA ILE A 60 -13.25 -6.59 24.75
C ILE A 60 -12.60 -7.42 25.86
N GLU A 61 -11.33 -7.76 25.74
CA GLU A 61 -10.60 -8.53 26.76
C GLU A 61 -10.55 -7.80 28.11
N LYS A 62 -10.28 -6.49 28.08
CA LYS A 62 -10.29 -5.66 29.29
C LYS A 62 -11.67 -5.62 29.94
N GLU A 63 -12.73 -5.44 29.15
CA GLU A 63 -14.11 -5.42 29.65
C GLU A 63 -14.52 -6.78 30.25
N ASN A 64 -14.17 -7.89 29.59
CA ASN A 64 -14.40 -9.24 30.08
C ASN A 64 -13.71 -9.48 31.44
N LEU A 65 -12.46 -9.04 31.59
CA LEU A 65 -11.73 -9.16 32.85
C LEU A 65 -12.41 -8.36 33.98
N ILE A 66 -12.88 -7.15 33.69
CA ILE A 66 -13.61 -6.33 34.65
C ILE A 66 -14.92 -7.01 35.06
N LEU A 67 -15.68 -7.52 34.10
CA LEU A 67 -16.93 -8.24 34.37
C LEU A 67 -16.68 -9.47 35.24
N LEU A 68 -15.68 -10.29 34.90
CA LEU A 68 -15.31 -11.48 35.66
C LEU A 68 -14.91 -11.16 37.09
N ARG A 69 -14.15 -10.08 37.32
CA ARG A 69 -13.80 -9.61 38.67
C ARG A 69 -15.05 -9.20 39.47
N LYS A 70 -15.99 -8.48 38.85
CA LYS A 70 -17.25 -8.09 39.49
C LYS A 70 -18.10 -9.31 39.86
N LEU A 71 -18.26 -10.25 38.92
CA LEU A 71 -18.99 -11.50 39.18
C LEU A 71 -18.35 -12.32 40.30
N ASN A 72 -17.02 -12.48 40.28
CA ASN A 72 -16.29 -13.19 41.33
C ASN A 72 -16.50 -12.54 42.71
N HIS A 73 -16.48 -11.20 42.77
CA HIS A 73 -16.78 -10.48 43.99
C HIS A 73 -18.20 -10.79 44.47
N ILE A 74 -19.22 -10.62 43.62
CA ILE A 74 -20.64 -10.88 43.95
C ILE A 74 -20.83 -12.33 44.44
N MET A 75 -20.24 -13.31 43.75
CA MET A 75 -20.33 -14.73 44.13
C MET A 75 -19.70 -15.00 45.51
N LYS A 76 -18.60 -14.31 45.85
CA LYS A 76 -17.95 -14.43 47.16
C LYS A 76 -18.71 -13.72 48.27
N THR A 77 -19.33 -12.58 47.97
CA THR A 77 -20.07 -11.77 48.94
C THR A 77 -21.55 -12.08 48.97
N CYS A 78 -22.02 -13.19 48.41
CA CYS A 78 -23.42 -13.64 48.47
C CYS A 78 -24.01 -13.48 49.89
N ARG A 79 -24.70 -12.35 50.13
CA ARG A 79 -25.53 -12.05 51.30
C ARG A 79 -27.01 -12.27 50.98
N VAL A 80 -27.29 -13.11 49.99
CA VAL A 80 -28.66 -13.37 49.53
C VAL A 80 -28.93 -14.86 49.68
N ASP A 81 -29.62 -15.18 50.76
CA ASP A 81 -30.17 -16.51 51.04
C ASP A 81 -31.30 -16.81 50.05
N HIS A 82 -31.00 -17.08 48.79
CA HIS A 82 -31.98 -17.63 47.86
C HIS A 82 -32.14 -19.14 48.09
N PHE A 83 -32.69 -19.50 49.25
CA PHE A 83 -33.34 -20.80 49.41
C PHE A 83 -34.68 -20.72 48.67
N TRP A 84 -34.69 -21.12 47.40
CA TRP A 84 -35.95 -21.53 46.77
C TRP A 84 -36.42 -22.81 47.46
N ARG A 85 -37.16 -22.66 48.56
CA ARG A 85 -37.90 -23.76 49.18
C ARG A 85 -39.15 -23.99 48.34
N PHE A 86 -39.11 -25.03 47.52
CA PHE A 86 -40.29 -25.56 46.85
C PHE A 86 -41.17 -26.25 47.90
N TYR A 87 -42.40 -25.75 48.07
CA TYR A 87 -43.55 -26.52 48.59
C TYR A 87 -44.33 -27.06 47.40
#